data_AF-A0A975LIZ5-F1
#
_entry.id   AF-A0A975LIZ5-F1
#
_cell.length_a   1.000
_cell.length_b   1.000
_cell.length_c   1.000
_cell.angle_alpha   90.00
_cell.angle_beta   90.00
_cell.angle_gamma   90.00
#
_symmetry.space_group_name_H-M   'P 1'
#
loop_
_entity.id
_entity.type
_entity.pdbx_description
1 polymer ?
#
loop_
_entity_poly.entity_id
_entity_poly.type
_entity_poly.pdbx_seq_one_letter_code
_entity_poly.pdbx_strand_id
1 'polypeptide(L)'
;MSKISIKEYIKEHRQELEQNPNVLKVGKILQYTPKFKIKAVEMRKQGYPMREIFELNKLPFNKDKNDMYVLKWIKQYDEQGKESFYKKNRGRNKNGKSGRPKKEIELSSDEKVLIQEKLIEVLRKENEELKKEYRLGKEVKQSGNEFKIKPTQDIFRYIHKLKDQVKISIELLCKYYEVSRSGYYKWVKTIPNRQKREEQDYADFVVIKNMVKT
;
A
#
# COMPACT_ATOMS: atom_id res chain seq x y z
N MET A 1 -29.39 33.01 26.91
CA MET A 1 -28.36 33.15 25.86
C MET A 1 -28.22 31.80 25.18
N SER A 2 -28.56 31.70 23.90
CA SER A 2 -28.43 30.45 23.14
C SER A 2 -26.97 30.00 23.16
N LYS A 3 -26.72 28.71 23.45
CA LYS A 3 -25.38 28.13 23.38
C LYS A 3 -24.97 28.07 21.90
N ILE A 4 -24.32 29.12 21.41
CA ILE A 4 -23.73 29.15 20.07
C ILE A 4 -22.81 27.93 19.92
N SER A 5 -22.98 27.18 18.85
CA SER A 5 -22.13 26.02 18.57
C SER A 5 -20.69 26.48 18.33
N ILE A 6 -19.67 25.75 18.77
CA ILE A 6 -18.26 26.11 18.48
C ILE A 6 -18.03 26.32 16.98
N LYS A 7 -18.74 25.56 16.14
CA LYS A 7 -18.61 25.69 14.67
C LYS A 7 -19.08 27.05 14.19
N GLU A 8 -20.17 27.57 14.76
CA GLU A 8 -20.71 28.89 14.48
C GLU A 8 -19.77 29.96 15.02
N TYR A 9 -19.28 29.81 16.25
CA TYR A 9 -18.30 30.71 16.85
C TYR A 9 -17.03 30.84 15.98
N ILE A 10 -16.46 29.72 15.52
CA ILE A 10 -15.27 29.72 14.66
C ILE A 10 -15.56 30.43 13.33
N LYS A 11 -16.78 30.29 12.80
CA LYS A 11 -17.18 30.93 11.54
C LYS A 11 -17.27 32.44 11.71
N GLU A 12 -17.86 32.90 12.81
CA GLU A 12 -18.04 34.32 13.13
C GLU A 12 -16.70 35.01 13.48
N HIS A 13 -15.88 34.39 14.32
CA HIS A 13 -14.65 34.99 14.87
C HIS A 13 -13.39 34.53 14.11
N ARG A 14 -13.52 34.21 12.82
CA ARG A 14 -12.45 33.56 12.06
C ARG A 14 -11.17 34.40 12.01
N GLN A 15 -11.28 35.69 11.70
CA GLN A 15 -10.12 36.58 11.57
C GLN A 15 -9.36 36.73 12.90
N GLU A 16 -10.09 36.90 14.01
CA GLU A 16 -9.51 36.98 15.35
C GLU A 16 -8.76 35.70 15.73
N LEU A 17 -9.34 34.54 15.40
CA LEU A 17 -8.74 33.23 15.66
C LEU A 17 -7.52 32.96 14.78
N GLU A 18 -7.51 33.45 13.55
CA GLU A 18 -6.34 33.36 12.65
C GLU A 18 -5.16 34.22 13.13
N GLN A 19 -5.44 35.35 13.81
CA GLN A 19 -4.42 36.22 14.40
C GLN A 19 -3.94 35.76 15.79
N ASN A 20 -4.64 34.81 16.43
CA ASN A 20 -4.30 34.36 17.77
C ASN A 20 -3.02 33.48 17.76
N PRO A 21 -1.97 33.82 18.54
CA PRO A 21 -0.69 33.07 18.54
C PRO A 21 -0.80 31.64 19.07
N ASN A 22 -1.91 31.29 19.73
CA ASN A 22 -2.19 29.95 20.22
C ASN A 22 -2.87 29.05 19.17
N VAL A 23 -3.23 29.61 18.01
CA VAL A 23 -3.87 28.90 16.89
C VAL A 23 -2.85 28.71 15.77
N LEU A 24 -2.69 27.45 15.35
CA LEU A 24 -1.85 27.08 14.20
C LEU A 24 -2.61 27.20 12.88
N LYS A 25 -3.88 26.79 12.89
CA LYS A 25 -4.75 26.83 11.70
C LYS A 25 -6.21 26.84 12.10
N VAL A 26 -6.98 27.73 11.47
CA VAL A 26 -8.44 27.73 11.55
C VAL A 26 -9.01 26.89 10.40
N GLY A 27 -9.81 25.88 10.73
CA GLY A 27 -10.55 25.06 9.76
C GLY A 27 -11.96 24.80 10.28
N LYS A 28 -12.55 23.63 9.97
CA LYS A 28 -13.81 23.19 10.62
C LYS A 28 -13.66 23.03 12.15
N ILE A 29 -12.43 22.85 12.62
CA ILE A 29 -12.01 22.74 14.02
C ILE A 29 -10.71 23.55 14.13
N LEU A 30 -10.45 24.13 15.31
CA LEU A 30 -9.19 24.80 15.62
C LEU A 30 -8.04 23.79 15.76
N GLN A 31 -6.93 24.06 15.07
CA GLN A 31 -5.67 23.40 15.32
C GLN A 31 -4.80 24.32 16.18
N TYR A 32 -4.41 23.84 17.35
CA TYR A 32 -3.61 24.63 18.30
C TYR A 32 -2.12 24.47 18.06
N THR A 33 -1.35 25.52 18.36
CA THR A 33 0.11 25.49 18.29
C THR A 33 0.70 24.53 19.34
N PRO A 34 1.86 23.91 19.08
CA PRO A 34 2.57 23.12 20.09
C PRO A 34 2.81 23.90 21.39
N LYS A 35 3.18 25.18 21.26
CA LYS A 35 3.41 26.10 22.39
C LYS A 35 2.18 26.24 23.28
N PHE A 36 0.99 26.44 22.70
CA PHE A 36 -0.24 26.50 23.47
C PHE A 36 -0.57 25.18 24.17
N LYS A 37 -0.38 24.03 23.49
CA LYS A 37 -0.67 22.72 24.09
C LYS A 37 0.18 22.47 25.33
N ILE A 38 1.47 22.80 25.27
CA ILE A 38 2.39 22.74 26.41
C ILE A 38 1.90 23.65 27.53
N LYS A 39 1.63 24.93 27.23
CA LYS A 39 1.09 25.91 28.19
C LYS A 39 -0.19 25.42 28.86
N ALA A 40 -1.12 24.85 28.09
CA ALA A 40 -2.39 24.34 28.59
C ALA A 40 -2.20 23.15 29.56
N VAL A 41 -1.27 22.25 29.26
CA VAL A 41 -0.92 21.13 30.16
C VAL A 41 -0.30 21.66 31.46
N GLU A 42 0.64 22.59 31.37
CA GLU A 42 1.32 23.17 32.53
C GLU A 42 0.34 23.93 33.43
N MET A 43 -0.51 24.78 32.87
CA MET A 43 -1.58 25.46 33.63
C MET A 43 -2.53 24.46 34.27
N ARG A 44 -2.90 23.37 33.58
CA ARG A 44 -3.79 22.35 34.16
C ARG A 44 -3.13 21.64 35.34
N LYS A 45 -1.83 21.33 35.25
CA LYS A 45 -1.03 20.76 36.36
C LYS A 45 -0.90 21.72 37.54
N GLN A 46 -0.90 23.03 37.30
CA GLN A 46 -0.95 24.07 38.34
C GLN A 46 -2.33 24.25 38.99
N GLY A 47 -3.36 23.53 38.51
CA GLY A 47 -4.69 23.53 39.11
C GLY A 47 -5.73 24.37 38.38
N TYR A 48 -5.33 25.19 37.39
CA TYR A 48 -6.28 26.03 36.63
C TYR A 48 -7.37 25.17 35.95
N PRO A 49 -8.65 25.56 36.03
CA PRO A 49 -9.72 24.84 35.34
C PRO A 49 -9.62 25.04 33.82
N MET A 50 -10.05 24.04 33.03
CA MET A 50 -9.94 24.10 31.57
C MET A 50 -10.58 25.35 30.97
N ARG A 51 -11.75 25.75 31.49
CA ARG A 51 -12.43 26.98 31.07
C ARG A 51 -11.51 28.20 31.10
N GLU A 52 -10.88 28.46 32.25
CA GLU A 52 -9.96 29.60 32.43
C GLU A 52 -8.75 29.49 31.50
N ILE A 53 -8.20 28.29 31.29
CA ILE A 53 -7.07 28.09 30.38
C ILE A 53 -7.42 28.55 28.95
N PHE A 54 -8.62 28.26 28.46
CA PHE A 54 -9.03 28.69 27.12
C PHE A 54 -9.40 30.19 27.10
N GLU A 55 -10.12 30.69 28.10
CA GLU A 55 -10.53 32.10 28.20
C GLU A 55 -9.32 33.06 28.31
N LEU A 56 -8.35 32.76 29.18
CA LEU A 56 -7.11 33.54 29.34
C LEU A 56 -6.27 33.60 28.05
N ASN A 57 -6.45 32.63 27.16
CA ASN A 57 -5.75 32.55 25.88
C ASN A 57 -6.61 33.00 24.70
N LYS A 58 -7.78 33.63 24.96
CA LYS A 58 -8.75 34.14 23.98
C LYS A 58 -9.19 33.06 22.98
N LEU A 59 -9.51 31.87 23.50
CA LEU A 59 -9.96 30.73 22.71
C LEU A 59 -11.35 30.26 23.16
N PRO A 60 -12.19 29.76 22.24
CA PRO A 60 -13.50 29.25 22.59
C PRO A 60 -13.38 27.99 23.45
N PHE A 61 -14.20 27.93 24.50
CA PHE A 61 -14.29 26.79 25.38
C PHE A 61 -15.57 25.99 25.14
N ASN A 62 -15.41 24.69 24.95
CA ASN A 62 -16.49 23.72 25.00
C ASN A 62 -16.06 22.54 25.87
N LYS A 63 -16.81 22.31 26.94
CA LYS A 63 -16.47 21.31 27.96
C LYS A 63 -16.12 19.96 27.35
N ASP A 64 -17.02 19.35 26.57
CA ASP A 64 -16.85 17.99 26.07
C ASP A 64 -15.61 17.84 25.16
N LYS A 65 -15.40 18.79 24.25
CA LYS A 65 -14.29 18.69 23.29
C LYS A 65 -12.96 19.14 23.88
N ASN A 66 -12.95 20.27 24.57
CA ASN A 66 -11.73 20.87 25.07
C ASN A 66 -11.16 20.05 26.23
N ASP A 67 -12.00 19.49 27.12
CA ASP A 67 -11.53 18.60 28.19
C ASP A 67 -10.88 17.35 27.58
N MET A 68 -11.52 16.72 26.59
CA MET A 68 -10.94 15.59 25.87
C MET A 68 -9.59 15.95 25.22
N TYR A 69 -9.43 17.13 24.63
CA TYR A 69 -8.17 17.56 24.02
C TYR A 69 -7.06 17.73 25.06
N VAL A 70 -7.34 18.46 26.15
CA VAL A 70 -6.36 18.72 27.21
C VAL A 70 -5.95 17.41 27.88
N LEU A 71 -6.88 16.50 28.17
CA LEU A 71 -6.57 15.18 28.72
C LEU A 71 -5.66 14.36 27.79
N LYS A 72 -5.88 14.40 26.48
CA LYS A 72 -4.99 13.76 25.50
C LYS A 72 -3.60 14.40 25.48
N TRP A 73 -3.51 15.72 25.64
CA TRP A 73 -2.23 16.42 25.69
C TRP A 73 -1.49 16.12 27.00
N ILE A 74 -2.17 16.04 28.14
CA ILE A 74 -1.57 15.64 29.41
C ILE A 74 -0.95 14.24 29.27
N LYS A 75 -1.72 13.28 28.74
CA LYS A 75 -1.20 11.93 28.50
C LYS A 75 0.04 11.92 27.60
N GLN A 76 0.00 12.66 26.48
CA GLN A 76 1.15 12.77 25.58
C GLN A 76 2.37 13.43 26.27
N TYR A 77 2.13 14.45 27.09
CA TYR A 77 3.17 15.14 27.85
C TYR A 77 3.82 14.21 28.88
N ASP A 78 3.02 13.44 29.61
CA ASP A 78 3.49 12.53 30.66
C ASP A 78 4.28 11.35 30.07
N GLU A 79 3.84 10.81 28.92
CA GLU A 79 4.50 9.66 28.28
C GLU A 79 5.78 10.05 27.50
N GLN A 80 5.80 11.22 26.85
CA GLN A 80 6.82 11.55 25.84
C GLN A 80 7.52 12.90 26.06
N GLY A 81 7.13 13.64 27.11
CA GLY A 81 7.64 14.97 27.42
C GLY A 81 7.14 16.08 26.48
N LYS A 82 7.52 17.33 26.80
CA LYS A 82 7.11 18.54 26.06
C LYS A 82 7.57 18.57 24.59
N GLU A 83 8.74 17.98 24.29
CA GLU A 83 9.29 17.95 22.94
C GLU A 83 8.45 17.12 21.96
N SER A 84 7.60 16.21 22.46
CA SER A 84 6.72 15.40 21.65
C SER A 84 5.71 16.22 20.82
N PHE A 85 5.35 17.42 21.28
CA PHE A 85 4.41 18.30 20.57
C PHE A 85 5.00 18.93 19.30
N TYR A 86 6.33 18.98 19.18
CA TYR A 86 7.04 19.50 17.99
C TYR A 86 7.37 18.40 16.97
N LYS A 87 7.32 17.12 17.38
CA LYS A 87 7.63 15.98 16.50
C LYS A 87 6.44 15.63 15.59
N LYS A 88 6.67 15.58 14.27
CA LYS A 88 5.67 15.10 13.28
C LYS A 88 5.60 13.56 13.30
N ASN A 89 4.75 13.01 14.17
CA ASN A 89 4.51 11.56 14.27
C ASN A 89 3.32 11.07 13.42
N ARG A 90 2.55 11.98 12.81
CA ARG A 90 1.36 11.62 12.05
C ARG A 90 1.73 10.79 10.82
N GLY A 91 1.08 9.62 10.70
CA GLY A 91 1.32 8.69 9.59
C GLY A 91 2.61 7.88 9.70
N ARG A 92 3.29 7.90 10.86
CA ARG A 92 4.48 7.11 11.14
C ARG A 92 4.20 6.11 12.27
N ASN A 93 4.75 4.91 12.14
CA ASN A 93 4.71 3.91 13.20
C ASN A 93 5.76 4.23 14.28
N LYS A 94 5.83 3.41 15.34
CA LYS A 94 6.81 3.51 16.44
C LYS A 94 8.28 3.61 15.98
N ASN A 95 8.59 3.12 14.78
CA ASN A 95 9.93 3.13 14.20
C ASN A 95 10.13 4.26 13.18
N GLY A 96 9.23 5.24 13.10
CA GLY A 96 9.32 6.37 12.17
C GLY A 96 8.95 6.05 10.72
N LYS A 97 8.60 4.80 10.40
CA LYS A 97 8.23 4.39 9.03
C LYS A 97 6.78 4.75 8.73
N SER A 98 6.52 5.25 7.54
CA SER A 98 5.16 5.50 7.04
C SER A 98 4.57 4.27 6.36
N GLY A 99 3.23 4.20 6.34
CA GLY A 99 2.48 3.13 5.68
C GLY A 99 2.01 2.01 6.60
N ARG A 100 1.19 1.11 6.05
CA ARG A 100 0.70 -0.09 6.74
C ARG A 100 1.88 -1.03 7.00
N PRO A 101 2.00 -1.64 8.20
CA PRO A 101 3.00 -2.69 8.43
C PRO A 101 2.86 -3.77 7.37
N LYS A 102 3.95 -4.05 6.63
CA LYS A 102 3.96 -5.21 5.73
C LYS A 102 4.03 -6.46 6.62
N LYS A 103 3.02 -7.32 6.52
CA LYS A 103 3.13 -8.69 7.06
C LYS A 103 4.04 -9.43 6.10
N GLU A 104 5.23 -9.80 6.54
CA GLU A 104 6.04 -10.79 5.84
C GLU A 104 5.27 -12.10 5.96
N ILE A 105 4.54 -12.45 4.91
CA ILE A 105 3.95 -13.76 4.79
C ILE A 105 5.11 -14.61 4.28
N GLU A 106 5.66 -15.52 5.07
CA GLU A 106 6.56 -16.56 4.56
C GLU A 106 5.72 -17.72 4.04
N LEU A 107 6.18 -18.46 3.01
CA LEU A 107 5.42 -19.63 2.52
C LEU A 107 5.56 -20.74 3.55
N SER A 108 4.44 -21.29 4.04
CA SER A 108 4.48 -22.51 4.85
C SER A 108 5.06 -23.66 4.03
N SER A 109 5.65 -24.64 4.72
CA SER A 109 6.12 -25.88 4.09
C SER A 109 5.00 -26.53 3.28
N ASP A 110 3.80 -26.63 3.87
CA ASP A 110 2.62 -27.22 3.23
C ASP A 110 2.20 -26.47 1.97
N GLU A 111 2.30 -25.13 1.98
CA GLU A 111 1.98 -24.32 0.81
C GLU A 111 2.97 -24.56 -0.34
N LYS A 112 4.26 -24.75 -0.02
CA LYS A 112 5.28 -25.10 -1.01
C LYS A 112 5.03 -26.49 -1.60
N VAL A 113 4.71 -27.47 -0.75
CA VAL A 113 4.38 -28.84 -1.18
C VAL A 113 3.17 -28.83 -2.10
N LEU A 114 2.09 -28.13 -1.74
CA LEU A 114 0.89 -28.02 -2.58
C LEU A 114 1.21 -27.44 -3.97
N ILE A 115 2.05 -26.39 -4.03
CA ILE A 115 2.48 -25.80 -5.30
C ILE A 115 3.26 -26.83 -6.12
N GLN A 116 4.24 -27.51 -5.50
CA GLN A 116 5.07 -28.50 -6.19
C GLN A 116 4.26 -29.70 -6.70
N GLU A 117 3.35 -30.24 -5.90
CA GLU A 117 2.47 -31.34 -6.32
C GLU A 117 1.63 -30.96 -7.55
N LYS A 118 1.07 -29.75 -7.53
CA LYS A 118 0.29 -29.23 -8.66
C LYS A 118 1.14 -28.96 -9.90
N LEU A 119 2.38 -28.51 -9.72
CA LEU A 119 3.35 -28.39 -10.83
C LEU A 119 3.72 -29.75 -11.42
N ILE A 120 3.94 -30.76 -10.57
CA ILE A 120 4.22 -32.13 -11.01
C ILE A 120 3.03 -32.68 -11.81
N GLU A 121 1.80 -32.45 -11.37
CA GLU A 121 0.58 -32.86 -12.07
C GLU A 121 0.53 -32.25 -13.50
N VAL A 122 0.76 -30.94 -13.62
CA VAL A 122 0.79 -30.24 -14.92
C VAL A 122 1.90 -30.79 -15.82
N LEU A 123 3.12 -30.96 -15.29
CA LEU A 123 4.26 -31.46 -16.06
C LEU A 123 4.09 -32.91 -16.51
N ARG A 124 3.44 -33.76 -15.69
CA ARG A 124 3.11 -35.14 -16.07
C ARG A 124 2.13 -35.15 -17.23
N LYS A 125 1.09 -34.31 -17.17
CA LYS A 125 0.11 -34.17 -18.26
C LYS A 125 0.77 -33.69 -19.56
N GLU A 126 1.61 -32.66 -19.50
CA GLU A 126 2.34 -32.15 -20.67
C GLU A 126 3.28 -33.21 -21.26
N ASN A 127 3.95 -34.00 -20.43
CA ASN A 127 4.76 -35.14 -20.88
C ASN A 127 3.94 -36.25 -21.54
N GLU A 128 2.75 -36.55 -21.05
CA GLU A 128 1.86 -37.52 -21.68
C GLU A 128 1.38 -37.06 -23.06
N GLU A 129 1.05 -35.78 -23.20
CA GLU A 129 0.69 -35.16 -24.48
C GLU A 129 1.86 -35.23 -25.47
N LEU A 130 3.07 -34.84 -25.05
CA LEU A 130 4.28 -34.93 -25.88
C LEU A 130 4.60 -36.37 -26.29
N LYS A 131 4.45 -37.35 -25.38
CA LYS A 131 4.61 -38.77 -25.71
C LYS A 131 3.63 -39.25 -26.78
N LYS A 132 2.38 -38.75 -26.77
CA LYS A 132 1.38 -39.05 -27.82
C LYS A 132 1.80 -38.45 -29.17
N GLU A 133 2.31 -37.22 -29.19
CA GLU A 133 2.80 -36.58 -30.41
C GLU A 133 4.04 -37.27 -31.00
N TYR A 134 4.96 -37.73 -30.14
CA TYR A 134 6.13 -38.51 -30.55
C TYR A 134 5.75 -39.84 -31.20
N ARG A 135 4.75 -40.53 -30.63
CA ARG A 135 4.20 -41.77 -31.21
C ARG A 135 3.58 -41.55 -32.59
N LEU A 136 3.18 -40.31 -32.92
CA LEU A 136 2.67 -39.87 -34.22
C LEU A 136 3.78 -39.40 -35.18
N GLY A 137 5.05 -39.66 -34.88
CA GLY A 137 6.18 -39.46 -35.79
C GLY A 137 6.75 -38.04 -35.87
N LYS A 138 6.38 -37.14 -34.93
CA LYS A 138 7.02 -35.82 -34.82
C LYS A 138 8.29 -35.92 -33.98
N GLU A 139 9.46 -35.74 -34.59
CA GLU A 139 10.73 -35.65 -33.86
C GLU A 139 10.77 -34.37 -33.00
N VAL A 140 11.01 -34.53 -31.69
CA VAL A 140 11.28 -33.40 -30.80
C VAL A 140 12.78 -33.32 -30.55
N LYS A 141 13.42 -32.28 -31.08
CA LYS A 141 14.84 -32.02 -30.82
C LYS A 141 15.00 -31.57 -29.36
N GLN A 142 15.72 -32.35 -28.55
CA GLN A 142 16.13 -31.93 -27.21
C GLN A 142 17.15 -30.77 -27.33
N SER A 143 16.72 -29.57 -26.93
CA SER A 143 17.60 -28.45 -26.68
C SER A 143 18.14 -28.57 -25.26
N GLY A 144 19.46 -28.46 -25.10
CA GLY A 144 20.23 -28.79 -23.91
C GLY A 144 19.75 -28.14 -22.60
N ASN A 145 19.98 -28.88 -21.52
CA ASN A 145 19.52 -28.59 -20.17
C ASN A 145 20.39 -27.51 -19.50
N GLU A 146 20.25 -26.25 -19.92
CA GLU A 146 20.83 -25.09 -19.22
C GLU A 146 19.75 -24.37 -18.41
N PHE A 147 19.83 -24.47 -17.08
CA PHE A 147 19.03 -23.67 -16.15
C PHE A 147 19.47 -22.20 -16.18
N LYS A 148 19.11 -21.49 -17.25
CA LYS A 148 19.16 -20.02 -17.30
C LYS A 148 18.02 -19.47 -16.45
N ILE A 149 18.31 -18.48 -15.60
CA ILE A 149 17.31 -17.70 -14.87
C ILE A 149 16.28 -17.23 -15.90
N LYS A 150 15.04 -17.72 -15.79
CA LYS A 150 13.98 -17.34 -16.74
C LYS A 150 13.74 -15.83 -16.61
N PRO A 151 13.71 -15.08 -17.73
CA PRO A 151 13.26 -13.70 -17.73
C PRO A 151 11.95 -13.55 -16.95
N THR A 152 11.80 -12.45 -16.19
CA THR A 152 10.61 -12.20 -15.37
C THR A 152 9.31 -12.27 -16.18
N GLN A 153 9.36 -11.91 -17.46
CA GLN A 153 8.20 -12.03 -18.38
C GLN A 153 7.78 -13.49 -18.60
N ASP A 154 8.74 -14.42 -18.71
CA ASP A 154 8.47 -15.85 -18.87
C ASP A 154 7.88 -16.44 -17.59
N ILE A 155 8.34 -15.97 -16.43
CA ILE A 155 7.75 -16.32 -15.13
C ILE A 155 6.28 -15.88 -15.10
N PHE A 156 5.98 -14.65 -15.49
CA PHE A 156 4.58 -14.18 -15.54
C PHE A 156 3.73 -14.95 -16.56
N ARG A 157 4.28 -15.27 -17.73
CA ARG A 157 3.61 -16.11 -18.73
C ARG A 157 3.28 -17.49 -18.14
N TYR A 158 4.21 -18.07 -17.42
CA TYR A 158 4.03 -19.37 -16.78
C TYR A 158 2.99 -19.32 -15.66
N ILE A 159 3.08 -18.34 -14.74
CA ILE A 159 2.05 -18.10 -13.71
C ILE A 159 0.67 -17.93 -14.35
N HIS A 160 0.57 -17.20 -15.47
CA HIS A 160 -0.69 -16.97 -16.17
C HIS A 160 -1.26 -18.24 -16.82
N LYS A 161 -0.42 -19.14 -17.34
CA LYS A 161 -0.84 -20.47 -17.85
C LYS A 161 -1.30 -21.36 -16.70
N LEU A 162 -0.55 -21.36 -15.59
CA LEU A 162 -0.82 -22.21 -14.43
C LEU A 162 -2.13 -21.85 -13.72
N LYS A 163 -2.49 -20.56 -13.63
CA LYS A 163 -3.69 -20.12 -12.90
C LYS A 163 -4.98 -20.84 -13.34
N ASP A 164 -5.06 -21.25 -14.61
CA ASP A 164 -6.22 -21.91 -15.21
C ASP A 164 -6.16 -23.43 -15.04
N GLN A 165 -4.96 -23.98 -14.81
CA GLN A 165 -4.72 -25.42 -14.66
C GLN A 165 -4.75 -25.87 -13.20
N VAL A 166 -4.41 -24.98 -12.26
CA VAL A 166 -4.30 -25.30 -10.84
C VAL A 166 -5.08 -24.28 -10.01
N LYS A 167 -5.86 -24.75 -9.01
CA LYS A 167 -6.64 -23.89 -8.09
C LYS A 167 -5.75 -23.22 -7.02
N ILE A 168 -4.66 -22.58 -7.45
CA ILE A 168 -3.71 -21.89 -6.59
C ILE A 168 -3.86 -20.37 -6.78
N SER A 169 -3.80 -19.62 -5.68
CA SER A 169 -3.91 -18.16 -5.77
C SER A 169 -2.70 -17.54 -6.47
N ILE A 170 -2.94 -16.49 -7.27
CA ILE A 170 -1.88 -15.71 -7.93
C ILE A 170 -0.87 -15.15 -6.93
N GLU A 171 -1.32 -14.80 -5.73
CA GLU A 171 -0.45 -14.31 -4.65
C GLU A 171 0.55 -15.38 -4.23
N LEU A 172 0.09 -16.62 -4.06
CA LEU A 172 0.94 -17.75 -3.70
C LEU A 172 1.93 -18.08 -4.83
N LEU A 173 1.48 -18.06 -6.08
CA LEU A 173 2.35 -18.29 -7.24
C LEU A 173 3.42 -17.20 -7.38
N CYS A 174 3.05 -15.92 -7.31
CA CYS A 174 4.01 -14.82 -7.41
C CYS A 174 5.06 -14.90 -6.31
N LYS A 175 4.64 -15.28 -5.10
CA LYS A 175 5.53 -15.46 -3.95
C LYS A 175 6.47 -16.66 -4.14
N TYR A 176 5.97 -17.78 -4.64
CA TYR A 176 6.79 -18.97 -4.93
C TYR A 176 7.86 -18.70 -5.99
N TYR A 177 7.54 -17.95 -7.04
CA TYR A 177 8.49 -17.56 -8.07
C TYR A 177 9.27 -16.27 -7.74
N GLU A 178 9.16 -15.74 -6.53
CA GLU A 178 9.87 -14.54 -6.06
C GLU A 178 9.68 -13.30 -6.95
N VAL A 179 8.48 -13.15 -7.53
CA VAL A 179 8.11 -12.01 -8.36
C VAL A 179 7.03 -11.15 -7.71
N SER A 180 7.02 -9.86 -8.03
CA SER A 180 6.00 -8.96 -7.48
C SER A 180 4.61 -9.23 -8.08
N ARG A 181 3.60 -9.34 -7.20
CA ARG A 181 2.19 -9.44 -7.60
C ARG A 181 1.75 -8.27 -8.47
N SER A 182 2.19 -7.05 -8.15
CA SER A 182 1.92 -5.86 -8.96
C SER A 182 2.55 -5.94 -10.35
N GLY A 183 3.77 -6.48 -10.45
CA GLY A 183 4.43 -6.78 -11.71
C GLY A 183 3.62 -7.73 -12.58
N TYR A 184 3.09 -8.81 -12.00
CA TYR A 184 2.21 -9.75 -12.70
C TYR A 184 0.98 -9.05 -13.28
N TYR A 185 0.22 -8.29 -12.48
CA TYR A 185 -0.98 -7.62 -13.01
C TYR A 185 -0.64 -6.53 -14.03
N LYS A 186 0.50 -5.85 -13.92
CA LYS A 186 1.01 -4.93 -14.95
C LYS A 186 1.33 -5.68 -16.25
N TRP A 187 1.95 -6.85 -16.15
CA TRP A 187 2.22 -7.73 -17.28
C TRP A 187 0.91 -8.24 -17.92
N VAL A 188 -0.11 -8.61 -17.14
CA VAL A 188 -1.44 -9.01 -17.67
C VAL A 188 -2.10 -7.88 -18.46
N LYS A 189 -2.11 -6.66 -17.92
CA LYS A 189 -2.68 -5.49 -18.62
C LYS A 189 -2.03 -5.18 -19.97
N THR A 190 -0.79 -5.62 -20.16
CA THR A 190 -0.02 -5.37 -21.39
C THR A 190 -0.12 -6.52 -22.40
N ILE A 191 -0.88 -7.60 -22.10
CA ILE A 191 -1.11 -8.71 -23.02
C ILE A 191 -1.69 -8.23 -24.37
N PRO A 192 -2.78 -7.42 -24.42
CA PRO A 192 -3.37 -7.03 -25.69
C PRO A 192 -2.40 -6.25 -26.58
N ASN A 193 -1.60 -5.36 -25.97
CA ASN A 193 -0.59 -4.58 -26.68
C ASN A 193 0.59 -5.43 -27.18
N ARG A 194 0.88 -6.57 -26.54
CA ARG A 194 1.88 -7.53 -27.05
C ARG A 194 1.31 -8.31 -28.24
N GLN A 195 0.09 -8.81 -28.14
CA GLN A 195 -0.57 -9.53 -29.24
C GLN A 195 -0.63 -8.68 -30.51
N LYS A 196 -1.08 -7.42 -30.39
CA LYS A 196 -1.10 -6.49 -31.53
C LYS A 196 0.28 -6.27 -32.17
N ARG A 197 1.34 -6.25 -31.35
CA ARG A 197 2.71 -6.12 -31.87
C ARG A 197 3.19 -7.40 -32.55
N GLU A 198 2.93 -8.56 -31.96
CA GLU A 198 3.27 -9.85 -32.55
C GLU A 198 2.55 -10.09 -33.88
N GLU A 199 1.28 -9.67 -33.99
CA GLU A 199 0.51 -9.71 -35.24
C GLU A 199 1.12 -8.81 -36.32
N GLN A 200 1.53 -7.59 -35.94
CA GLN A 200 2.20 -6.66 -36.85
C GLN A 200 3.57 -7.20 -37.29
N ASP A 201 4.38 -7.67 -36.35
CA ASP A 201 5.71 -8.25 -36.62
C ASP A 201 5.58 -9.44 -37.58
N TYR A 202 4.54 -10.27 -37.43
CA TYR A 202 4.25 -11.37 -38.34
C TYR A 202 3.86 -10.88 -39.74
N ALA A 203 2.99 -9.88 -39.84
CA ALA A 203 2.62 -9.30 -41.12
C ALA A 203 3.84 -8.71 -41.86
N ASP A 204 4.68 -7.97 -41.14
CA ASP A 204 5.92 -7.38 -41.66
C ASP A 204 6.90 -8.48 -42.11
N PHE A 205 7.05 -9.54 -41.31
CA PHE A 205 7.88 -10.70 -41.66
C PHE A 205 7.41 -11.37 -42.96
N VAL A 206 6.10 -11.54 -43.16
CA VAL A 206 5.54 -12.12 -44.38
C VAL A 206 5.87 -11.24 -45.60
N VAL A 207 5.75 -9.92 -45.48
CA VAL A 207 6.09 -8.97 -46.54
C VAL A 207 7.58 -9.09 -46.91
N ILE A 208 8.49 -9.03 -45.93
CA ILE A 208 9.94 -9.15 -46.16
C ILE A 208 10.28 -10.48 -46.83
N LYS A 209 9.71 -11.58 -46.34
CA LYS A 209 9.96 -12.92 -46.87
C LYS A 209 9.53 -13.05 -48.34
N ASN A 210 8.45 -12.37 -48.74
CA ASN A 210 7.99 -12.36 -50.12
C ASN A 210 8.87 -11.48 -51.02
N MET A 211 9.38 -10.35 -50.50
CA MET A 211 10.31 -9.49 -51.25
C MET A 211 11.66 -10.17 -51.53
N VAL A 212 12.19 -10.96 -50.60
CA VAL A 212 13.49 -11.66 -50.76
C VAL A 212 13.40 -12.88 -51.69
N LYS A 213 12.19 -13.35 -52.01
CA LYS A 213 11.96 -14.47 -52.93
C LYS A 213 11.80 -14.06 -54.40
N THR A 214 11.84 -12.76 -54.69
CA THR A 214 11.75 -12.19 -56.04
C THR A 214 13.14 -11.75 -56.48
#